data_AF-A0A094AX42-F1
#
_entry.id   AF-A0A094AX42-F1
#
_cell.length_a   1.000
_cell.length_b   1.000
_cell.length_c   1.000
_cell.angle_alpha   90.00
_cell.angle_beta   90.00
_cell.angle_gamma   90.00
#
_symmetry.space_group_name_H-M   'P 1'
#
loop_
_entity.id
_entity.type
_entity.pdbx_description
1 polymer ?
#
loop_
_entity_poly.entity_id
_entity_poly.type
_entity_poly.pdbx_seq_one_letter_code
_entity_poly.pdbx_strand_id
1 'polypeptide(L)'
;MDESGFGIGESQTTRVLVPAKLNQKHKSVVGKQEWVTDIECINAAGVSLTPMIIFKAKNLNSSWLPSETPSNWHFAVSKNSWTSNDLGLHWLIK
;
A
#
# COMPACT_ATOMS: atom_id res chain seq x y z
N MET A 1 4.12 7.59 14.78
CA MET A 1 4.32 7.58 13.32
C MET A 1 4.65 6.15 12.96
N ASP A 2 4.00 5.63 11.94
CA ASP A 2 4.27 4.31 11.39
C ASP A 2 4.21 4.37 9.86
N GLU A 3 4.84 3.39 9.21
CA GLU A 3 4.82 3.19 7.77
C GLU A 3 4.37 1.75 7.49
N SER A 4 3.28 1.60 6.75
CA SER A 4 2.73 0.30 6.40
C SER A 4 2.76 0.08 4.88
N GLY A 5 3.05 -1.15 4.48
CA GLY A 5 3.22 -1.55 3.08
C GLY A 5 2.19 -2.60 2.67
N PHE A 6 1.47 -2.34 1.59
CA PHE A 6 0.45 -3.21 1.02
C PHE A 6 0.92 -3.81 -0.30
N GLY A 7 1.05 -5.14 -0.33
CA GLY A 7 1.38 -5.90 -1.52
C GLY A 7 0.16 -6.15 -2.40
N ILE A 8 0.08 -5.46 -3.54
CA ILE A 8 -0.92 -5.73 -4.59
C ILE A 8 -0.42 -6.88 -5.47
N GLY A 9 -1.31 -7.83 -5.73
CA GLY A 9 -0.96 -9.01 -6.51
C GLY A 9 -0.10 -10.00 -5.74
N GLU A 10 -0.08 -9.93 -4.41
CA GLU A 10 0.50 -10.99 -3.57
C GLU A 10 -0.42 -12.21 -3.44
N SER A 11 0.19 -13.38 -3.26
CA SER A 11 -0.55 -14.61 -3.00
C SER A 11 -1.23 -14.53 -1.63
N GLN A 12 -2.55 -14.44 -1.61
CA GLN A 12 -3.27 -14.68 -0.36
C GLN A 12 -3.20 -16.16 0.03
N THR A 13 -3.24 -16.45 1.34
CA THR A 13 -3.36 -17.84 1.82
C THR A 13 -4.67 -18.45 1.29
N THR A 14 -4.59 -19.65 0.71
CA THR A 14 -5.76 -20.35 0.17
C THR A 14 -5.73 -21.80 0.61
N ARG A 15 -6.90 -22.35 0.95
CA ARG A 15 -7.07 -23.79 1.19
C ARG A 15 -7.36 -24.47 -0.14
N VAL A 16 -6.63 -25.53 -0.45
CA VAL A 16 -6.83 -26.32 -1.66
C VAL A 16 -6.96 -27.81 -1.30
N LEU A 17 -7.91 -28.50 -1.93
CA LEU A 17 -8.03 -29.96 -1.85
C LEU A 17 -7.06 -30.57 -2.85
N VAL A 18 -6.22 -31.50 -2.40
CA VAL A 18 -5.18 -32.10 -3.22
C VAL A 18 -5.18 -33.62 -3.00
N PRO A 19 -5.02 -34.45 -4.06
CA PRO A 19 -4.85 -35.89 -3.90
C PRO A 19 -3.72 -36.27 -2.94
N ALA A 20 -3.94 -37.27 -2.09
CA ALA A 20 -3.01 -37.68 -1.03
C ALA A 20 -1.61 -38.10 -1.51
N LYS A 21 -1.46 -38.44 -2.80
CA LYS A 21 -0.19 -38.88 -3.40
C LYS A 21 0.74 -37.73 -3.84
N LEU A 22 0.29 -36.47 -3.79
CA LEU A 22 1.09 -35.31 -4.19
C LEU A 22 1.86 -34.74 -3.01
N ASN A 23 3.20 -34.89 -3.02
CA ASN A 23 4.10 -34.41 -1.95
C ASN A 23 4.60 -32.96 -2.13
N GLN A 24 4.29 -32.30 -3.25
CA GLN A 24 4.67 -30.91 -3.49
C GLN A 24 3.49 -30.06 -3.94
N LYS A 25 3.45 -28.80 -3.49
CA LYS A 25 2.37 -27.86 -3.73
C LYS A 25 2.96 -26.53 -4.20
N HIS A 26 2.53 -26.06 -5.36
CA HIS A 26 2.95 -24.79 -5.91
C HIS A 26 1.71 -23.96 -6.22
N LYS A 27 1.69 -22.71 -5.74
CA LYS A 27 0.70 -21.72 -6.14
C LYS A 27 1.42 -20.67 -6.96
N SER A 28 1.18 -20.67 -8.26
CA SER A 28 1.65 -19.58 -9.12
C SER A 28 0.75 -18.36 -8.89
N VAL A 29 1.37 -17.20 -8.67
CA VAL A 29 0.66 -15.92 -8.71
C VAL A 29 0.97 -15.30 -10.05
N VAL A 30 -0.05 -15.15 -10.88
CA VAL A 30 0.09 -14.53 -12.19
C VAL A 30 -0.08 -13.02 -12.01
N GLY A 31 0.98 -12.26 -12.28
CA GLY A 31 0.92 -10.80 -12.24
C GLY A 31 2.22 -10.17 -11.77
N LYS A 32 2.32 -8.86 -11.94
CA LYS A 32 3.38 -8.05 -11.34
C LYS A 32 2.96 -7.68 -9.93
N GLN A 33 3.78 -8.01 -8.95
CA GLN A 33 3.60 -7.53 -7.60
C GLN A 33 3.96 -6.04 -7.53
N GLU A 34 3.05 -5.25 -7.00
CA GLU A 34 3.26 -3.82 -6.76
C GLU A 34 3.04 -3.50 -5.29
N TRP A 35 3.78 -2.51 -4.79
CA TRP A 35 3.66 -2.07 -3.41
C TRP A 35 2.96 -0.72 -3.38
N VAL A 36 2.09 -0.53 -2.41
CA VAL A 36 1.54 0.76 -2.02
C VAL A 36 1.86 0.95 -0.55
N THR A 37 2.34 2.13 -0.20
CA THR A 37 2.78 2.41 1.17
C THR A 37 1.95 3.53 1.74
N ASP A 38 1.53 3.40 2.98
CA ASP A 38 0.95 4.50 3.75
C ASP A 38 1.91 4.97 4.84
N ILE A 39 1.85 6.27 5.11
CA ILE A 39 2.45 6.85 6.31
C ILE A 39 1.34 7.48 7.15
N GLU A 40 1.36 7.15 8.44
CA GLU A 40 0.34 7.57 9.39
C GLU A 40 0.94 7.94 10.75
N CYS A 41 0.25 8.78 11.51
CA CYS A 41 0.71 9.17 12.84
C CYS A 41 -0.48 9.60 13.70
N ILE A 42 -0.48 9.10 14.94
CA ILE A 42 -1.40 9.52 15.99
C ILE A 42 -0.59 9.97 17.20
N ASN A 43 -1.04 11.02 17.88
CA ASN A 43 -0.43 11.49 19.11
C ASN A 43 -1.10 10.87 20.36
N ALA A 44 -0.53 11.10 21.53
CA ALA A 44 -1.06 10.57 22.80
C ALA A 44 -2.44 11.15 23.19
N ALA A 45 -2.86 12.27 22.58
CA ALA A 45 -4.19 12.84 22.75
C ALA A 45 -5.24 12.22 21.81
N GLY A 46 -4.86 11.22 21.00
CA GLY A 46 -5.76 10.55 20.06
C GLY A 46 -6.01 11.32 18.76
N VAL A 47 -5.23 12.38 18.48
CA VAL A 47 -5.34 13.14 17.22
C VAL A 47 -4.43 12.51 16.19
N SER A 48 -5.02 12.10 15.05
CA SER A 48 -4.29 11.56 13.91
C SER A 48 -4.01 12.65 12.87
N LEU A 49 -2.79 12.63 12.31
CA LEU A 49 -2.53 13.33 11.06
C LEU A 49 -3.29 12.63 9.93
N THR A 50 -3.74 13.41 8.95
CA THR A 50 -4.27 12.84 7.70
C THR A 50 -3.20 11.94 7.07
N PRO A 51 -3.50 10.68 6.71
CA PRO A 51 -2.50 9.79 6.13
C PRO A 51 -2.07 10.23 4.72
N MET A 52 -0.89 9.78 4.30
CA MET A 52 -0.43 9.88 2.91
C MET A 52 -0.22 8.50 2.31
N ILE A 53 -0.79 8.27 1.13
CA ILE A 53 -0.66 7.04 0.34
C ILE A 53 0.34 7.26 -0.81
N ILE A 54 1.31 6.37 -0.94
CA ILE A 54 2.43 6.46 -1.89
C ILE A 54 2.35 5.29 -2.88
N PHE A 55 2.11 5.60 -4.15
CA PHE A 55 2.04 4.62 -5.24
C PHE A 55 3.37 4.44 -5.98
N LYS A 56 3.61 3.22 -6.51
CA LYS A 56 4.70 2.96 -7.47
C LYS A 56 4.39 3.55 -8.84
N ALA A 57 4.58 4.84 -9.04
CA ALA A 57 4.20 5.47 -10.30
C ALA A 57 5.08 6.66 -10.67
N LYS A 58 4.96 7.09 -11.94
CA LYS A 58 5.50 8.38 -12.39
C LYS A 58 4.53 9.52 -12.16
N ASN A 59 3.23 9.25 -12.26
CA ASN A 59 2.15 10.21 -12.08
C ASN A 59 1.00 9.51 -11.34
N LEU A 60 0.22 10.27 -10.58
CA LEU A 60 -1.00 9.79 -9.96
C LEU A 60 -2.13 9.80 -11.01
N ASN A 61 -2.86 8.70 -11.13
CA ASN A 61 -4.10 8.65 -11.93
C ASN A 61 -5.31 8.71 -11.00
N SER A 62 -6.20 9.69 -11.21
CA SER A 62 -7.43 9.82 -10.43
C SER A 62 -8.34 8.60 -10.55
N SER A 63 -8.27 7.85 -11.66
CA SER A 63 -9.07 6.63 -11.83
C SER A 63 -8.63 5.47 -10.93
N TRP A 64 -7.48 5.57 -10.23
CA TRP A 64 -7.05 4.60 -9.23
C TRP A 64 -7.75 4.79 -7.89
N LEU A 65 -8.31 5.97 -7.64
CA LEU A 65 -8.94 6.31 -6.38
C LEU A 65 -10.44 5.97 -6.45
N PRO A 66 -10.95 5.12 -5.54
CA PRO A 66 -12.39 4.89 -5.41
C PRO A 66 -13.17 6.19 -5.18
N SER A 67 -14.42 6.23 -5.59
CA SER A 67 -15.33 7.36 -5.33
C SER A 67 -15.51 7.66 -3.84
N GLU A 68 -15.34 6.66 -2.98
CA GLU A 68 -15.46 6.79 -1.53
C GLU A 68 -14.18 7.30 -0.84
N THR A 69 -13.12 7.59 -1.61
CA THR A 69 -11.84 8.04 -1.04
C THR A 69 -12.01 9.34 -0.24
N PRO A 70 -11.59 9.41 1.03
CA PRO A 70 -11.73 10.63 1.82
C PRO A 70 -10.99 11.81 1.16
N SER A 71 -11.69 12.93 1.01
CA SER A 71 -11.17 14.10 0.29
C SER A 71 -9.98 14.78 0.96
N ASN A 72 -9.78 14.54 2.25
CA ASN A 72 -8.67 15.11 3.00
C ASN A 72 -7.37 14.31 2.83
N TRP A 73 -7.40 13.06 2.34
CA TRP A 73 -6.21 12.22 2.23
C TRP A 73 -5.16 12.76 1.26
N HIS A 74 -3.90 12.49 1.57
CA HIS A 74 -2.79 12.89 0.71
C HIS A 74 -2.35 11.71 -0.17
N PHE A 75 -1.99 12.02 -1.42
CA PHE A 75 -1.52 11.04 -2.38
C PHE A 75 -0.21 11.49 -3.00
N ALA A 76 0.75 10.57 -3.08
CA ALA A 76 2.05 10.79 -3.67
C ALA A 76 2.45 9.60 -4.54
N VAL A 77 3.50 9.78 -5.32
CA VAL A 77 4.09 8.72 -6.15
C VAL A 77 5.59 8.69 -5.94
N SER A 78 6.17 7.49 -5.93
CA SER A 78 7.62 7.30 -5.92
C SER A 78 8.02 6.11 -6.81
N LYS A 79 9.30 6.05 -7.20
CA LYS A 79 9.79 5.01 -8.12
C LYS A 79 9.68 3.61 -7.52
N ASN A 80 9.75 3.50 -6.20
CA ASN A 80 9.87 2.26 -5.45
C ASN A 80 8.76 2.08 -4.41
N SER A 81 7.78 2.99 -4.35
CA SER A 81 6.72 3.06 -3.33
C SER A 81 7.19 3.29 -1.90
N TRP A 82 8.44 3.70 -1.69
CA TRP A 82 8.90 4.01 -0.33
C TRP A 82 8.67 5.48 -0.02
N THR A 83 8.58 5.78 1.28
CA THR A 83 8.69 7.16 1.76
C THR A 83 10.11 7.71 1.55
N SER A 84 10.23 9.03 1.63
CA SER A 84 11.50 9.75 1.62
C SER A 84 11.41 10.96 2.54
N ASN A 85 12.54 11.57 2.90
CA ASN A 85 12.54 12.78 3.71
C ASN A 85 11.73 13.92 3.05
N ASP A 86 11.79 14.05 1.72
CA ASP A 86 11.04 15.06 0.99
C ASP A 86 9.53 14.79 1.03
N LEU A 87 9.12 13.53 0.86
CA LEU A 87 7.72 13.12 0.95
C LEU A 87 7.18 13.27 2.38
N GLY A 88 7.98 12.88 3.37
CA GLY A 88 7.63 13.03 4.79
C GLY A 88 7.54 14.50 5.21
N LEU A 89 8.43 15.37 4.73
CA LEU A 89 8.34 16.81 4.98
C LEU A 89 7.10 17.41 4.31
N HIS A 90 6.85 17.07 3.04
CA HIS A 90 5.66 17.53 2.32
C HIS A 90 4.37 17.03 2.98
N TRP A 91 4.40 15.85 3.59
CA TRP A 91 3.29 15.32 4.38
C TRP A 91 3.02 16.16 5.63
N LEU A 92 4.06 16.52 6.38
CA LEU A 92 3.92 17.25 7.66
C LEU A 92 3.53 18.72 7.51
N ILE A 93 3.75 19.32 6.34
CA ILE A 93 3.48 20.74 6.08
C ILE A 93 2.10 20.95 5.43
N LYS A 94 1.46 19.89 4.91
CA LYS A 94 0.11 19.94 4.34
C LYS A 94 -0.97 19.70 5.39
#